data_AF-A0A382GFV0-F1
#
_entry.id   AF-A0A382GFV0-F1
#
_cell.length_a   1.000
_cell.length_b   1.000
_cell.length_c   1.000
_cell.angle_alpha   90.00
_cell.angle_beta   90.00
_cell.angle_gamma   90.00
#
_symmetry.space_group_name_H-M   'P 1'
#
loop_
_entity.id
_entity.type
_entity.pdbx_description
1 polymer ?
#
loop_
_entity_poly.entity_id
_entity_poly.type
_entity_poly.pdbx_seq_one_letter_code
_entity_poly.pdbx_strand_id
1 'polypeptide(L)'
;MISRRHFLGASTAGAASLTLTGCEAGDQSSEGLPPSIARLESLADLASPITRDERARRVEKAKEMMTLQGLDGIALCGGTSMVYFTNVRWGGGER
;
A
#
# COMPACT_ATOMS: atom_id res chain seq x y z
N MET A 1 -24.95 30.27 -21.64
CA MET A 1 -24.01 29.13 -21.58
C MET A 1 -23.64 28.92 -20.12
N ILE A 2 -24.03 27.79 -19.53
CA ILE A 2 -23.78 27.51 -18.11
C ILE A 2 -22.33 27.01 -17.97
N SER A 3 -21.52 27.75 -17.21
CA SER A 3 -20.10 27.44 -16.99
C SER A 3 -19.92 26.50 -15.79
N ARG A 4 -18.97 25.55 -15.89
CA ARG A 4 -18.68 24.51 -14.88
C ARG A 4 -18.47 25.08 -13.47
N ARG A 5 -17.95 26.31 -13.37
CA ARG A 5 -17.74 27.02 -12.10
C ARG A 5 -19.03 27.45 -11.42
N HIS A 6 -20.07 27.78 -12.20
CA HIS A 6 -21.35 28.20 -11.64
C HIS A 6 -22.18 27.02 -11.14
N PHE A 7 -22.01 25.85 -11.77
CA PHE A 7 -22.65 24.60 -11.35
C PHE A 7 -22.13 24.11 -9.98
N LEU A 8 -20.81 24.15 -9.75
CA LEU A 8 -20.20 23.76 -8.47
C LEU A 8 -20.63 24.67 -7.30
N GLY A 9 -20.90 25.96 -7.55
CA GLY A 9 -21.35 26.89 -6.53
C GLY A 9 -22.81 26.70 -6.08
N ALA A 10 -23.64 26.05 -6.91
CA ALA A 10 -25.06 25.81 -6.60
C ALA A 10 -25.32 24.48 -5.87
N SER A 11 -24.32 23.60 -5.75
CA SER A 11 -24.48 22.25 -5.18
C SER A 11 -24.35 22.17 -3.65
N THR A 12 -24.02 23.26 -2.95
CA THR A 12 -23.81 23.25 -1.48
C THR A 12 -25.10 23.21 -0.66
N ALA A 13 -26.28 23.25 -1.28
CA ALA A 13 -27.56 23.24 -0.58
C ALA A 13 -28.28 21.87 -0.51
N GLY A 14 -27.67 20.76 -0.96
CA GLY A 14 -28.43 19.51 -1.20
C GLY A 14 -27.76 18.17 -0.90
N ALA A 15 -26.65 18.09 -0.17
CA ALA A 15 -26.00 16.82 0.16
C ALA A 15 -25.77 16.65 1.67
N ALA A 16 -26.80 16.93 2.47
CA ALA A 16 -27.01 16.12 3.66
C ALA A 16 -27.44 14.74 3.16
N SER A 17 -26.82 13.65 3.63
CA SER A 17 -27.07 12.23 3.26
C SER A 17 -26.21 11.64 2.14
N LEU A 18 -24.89 11.66 2.30
CA LEU A 18 -24.10 10.49 1.87
C LEU A 18 -23.13 10.15 3.00
N THR A 19 -23.66 9.51 4.05
CA THR A 19 -22.84 8.69 4.92
C THR A 19 -22.20 7.65 4.02
N LEU A 20 -20.94 7.89 3.64
CA LEU A 20 -20.04 6.83 3.25
C LEU A 20 -20.17 5.80 4.36
N THR A 21 -20.88 4.72 4.09
CA THR A 21 -20.85 3.52 4.89
C THR A 21 -19.38 3.13 4.86
N GLY A 22 -18.64 3.57 5.88
CA GLY A 22 -17.36 2.97 6.17
C GLY A 22 -17.61 1.47 6.21
N CYS A 23 -16.66 0.69 5.71
CA CYS A 23 -16.57 -0.68 6.18
C CYS A 23 -16.40 -0.59 7.70
N GLU A 24 -17.51 -0.54 8.42
CA GLU A 24 -17.52 -0.91 9.81
C GLU A 24 -17.04 -2.35 9.77
N ALA A 25 -15.80 -2.56 10.23
CA ALA A 25 -15.36 -3.86 10.66
C ALA A 25 -16.35 -4.25 11.75
N GLY A 26 -17.43 -4.92 11.33
CA GLY A 26 -18.44 -5.42 12.24
C GLY A 26 -17.70 -6.18 13.31
N ASP A 27 -17.89 -5.77 14.56
CA ASP A 27 -17.43 -6.48 15.73
C ASP A 27 -18.14 -7.83 15.72
N GLN A 28 -17.55 -8.80 15.01
CA GLN A 28 -17.98 -10.18 15.02
C GLN A 28 -17.64 -10.70 16.40
N SER A 29 -18.60 -10.51 17.29
CA SER A 29 -18.61 -11.06 18.63
C SER A 29 -18.16 -12.51 18.54
N SER A 30 -17.10 -12.83 19.28
CA SER A 30 -16.37 -14.11 19.29
C SER A 30 -17.18 -15.30 19.83
N GLU A 31 -18.51 -15.26 19.74
CA GLU A 31 -19.38 -16.34 20.19
C GLU A 31 -19.30 -17.53 19.22
N GLY A 32 -18.40 -18.47 19.56
CA GLY A 32 -18.33 -19.78 18.91
C GLY A 32 -16.96 -20.17 18.34
N LEU A 33 -15.90 -19.39 18.55
CA LEU A 33 -14.57 -19.78 18.08
C LEU A 33 -13.98 -20.92 18.93
N PRO A 34 -13.41 -21.97 18.32
CA PRO A 34 -12.64 -22.99 19.04
C PRO A 34 -11.52 -22.36 19.89
N PRO A 35 -11.15 -22.97 21.03
CA PRO A 35 -10.12 -22.42 21.92
C PRO A 35 -8.77 -22.15 21.25
N SER A 36 -8.45 -22.86 20.16
CA SER A 36 -7.23 -22.65 19.38
C SER A 36 -7.20 -21.31 18.63
N ILE A 37 -8.36 -20.81 18.17
CA ILE A 37 -8.46 -19.53 17.45
C ILE A 37 -8.65 -18.39 18.46
N ALA A 38 -9.44 -18.60 19.51
CA ALA A 38 -9.66 -17.60 20.56
C ALA A 38 -8.38 -17.20 21.31
N ARG A 39 -7.34 -18.05 21.29
CA ARG A 39 -6.03 -17.79 21.91
C ARG A 39 -5.05 -17.03 21.00
N LEU A 40 -5.37 -16.82 19.71
CA LEU A 40 -4.44 -16.14 18.80
C LEU A 40 -4.31 -14.67 19.21
N GLU A 41 -3.08 -14.25 19.46
CA GLU A 41 -2.74 -12.86 19.76
C GLU A 41 -2.48 -12.06 18.47
N SER A 42 -2.76 -10.77 18.49
CA SER A 42 -2.46 -9.88 17.38
C SER A 42 -0.94 -9.73 17.22
N LEU A 43 -0.44 -9.93 16.00
CA LEU A 43 0.95 -9.69 15.64
C LEU A 43 1.16 -8.36 14.89
N ALA A 44 0.12 -7.53 14.81
CA ALA A 44 0.12 -6.32 13.97
C ALA A 44 1.29 -5.37 14.28
N ASP A 45 1.68 -5.29 15.55
CA ASP A 45 2.70 -4.34 16.03
C ASP A 45 4.12 -4.93 16.07
N LEU A 46 4.30 -6.21 15.69
CA LEU A 46 5.62 -6.86 15.75
C LEU A 46 6.55 -6.42 14.61
N ALA A 47 6.00 -5.98 13.49
CA ALA A 47 6.79 -5.64 12.30
C ALA A 47 6.74 -4.14 12.01
N SER A 48 7.92 -3.53 11.85
CA SER A 48 8.03 -2.16 11.36
C SER A 48 8.09 -2.14 9.82
N PRO A 49 7.31 -1.28 9.13
CA PRO A 49 7.40 -1.13 7.68
C PRO A 49 8.78 -0.65 7.22
N ILE A 50 9.20 -1.10 6.03
CA ILE A 50 10.43 -0.61 5.38
C ILE A 50 10.31 0.89 5.09
N THR A 51 11.23 1.67 5.64
CA THR A 51 11.23 3.13 5.51
C THR A 51 11.78 3.60 4.16
N ARG A 52 11.54 4.88 3.84
CA ARG A 52 12.12 5.52 2.65
C ARG A 52 13.65 5.55 2.73
N ASP A 53 14.21 5.81 3.90
CA ASP A 53 15.67 5.90 4.10
C ASP A 53 16.34 4.53 3.98
N GLU A 54 15.70 3.47 4.47
CA GLU A 54 16.18 2.11 4.23
C GLU A 54 16.20 1.78 2.74
N ARG A 55 15.15 2.16 2.01
CA ARG A 55 15.06 1.94 0.57
C ARG A 55 16.13 2.73 -0.20
N ALA A 56 16.39 3.97 0.20
CA ALA A 56 17.50 4.77 -0.36
C ALA A 56 18.85 4.09 -0.12
N ARG A 57 19.11 3.59 1.10
CA ARG A 57 20.33 2.83 1.41
C ARG A 57 20.48 1.56 0.56
N ARG A 58 19.38 0.86 0.25
CA ARG A 58 19.41 -0.29 -0.66
C ARG A 58 19.84 0.09 -2.07
N VAL A 59 19.37 1.23 -2.57
CA VAL A 59 19.78 1.76 -3.89
C VAL A 59 21.24 2.15 -3.90
N GLU A 60 21.74 2.84 -2.86
CA GLU A 60 23.17 3.15 -2.76
C GLU A 60 24.01 1.88 -2.69
N LYS A 61 23.57 0.86 -1.95
CA LYS A 61 24.28 -0.42 -1.93
C LYS A 61 24.32 -1.09 -3.30
N ALA A 62 23.24 -0.99 -4.08
CA ALA A 62 23.21 -1.50 -5.44
C ALA A 62 24.20 -0.75 -6.34
N LYS A 63 24.27 0.59 -6.24
CA LYS A 63 25.24 1.41 -6.99
C LYS A 63 26.70 1.07 -6.64
N GLU A 64 27.02 0.88 -5.37
CA GLU A 64 28.35 0.43 -4.95
C GLU A 64 28.73 -0.88 -5.65
N MET A 65 27.82 -1.86 -5.62
CA MET A 65 28.05 -3.17 -6.26
C MET A 65 28.15 -3.04 -7.78
N MET A 66 27.34 -2.18 -8.40
CA MET A 66 27.41 -1.89 -9.83
C MET A 66 28.79 -1.36 -10.22
N THR A 67 29.33 -0.40 -9.48
CA THR A 67 30.70 0.11 -9.71
C THR A 67 31.74 -0.99 -9.57
N LEU A 68 31.64 -1.83 -8.53
CA LEU A 68 32.58 -2.94 -8.32
C LEU A 68 32.54 -3.99 -9.43
N GLN A 69 31.40 -4.18 -10.08
CA GLN A 69 31.20 -5.18 -11.12
C GLN A 69 31.27 -4.60 -12.55
N GLY A 70 31.52 -3.29 -12.70
CA GLY A 70 31.56 -2.63 -14.01
C GLY A 70 30.20 -2.58 -14.71
N LEU A 71 29.11 -2.43 -13.95
CA LEU A 71 27.75 -2.31 -14.47
C LEU A 71 27.30 -0.85 -14.46
N ASP A 72 26.81 -0.34 -15.58
CA ASP A 72 26.28 1.03 -15.67
C ASP A 72 24.79 1.13 -15.27
N GLY A 73 24.07 0.00 -15.26
CA GLY A 73 22.64 -0.04 -14.98
C GLY A 73 22.12 -1.44 -14.66
N ILE A 74 20.99 -1.49 -13.95
CA ILE A 74 20.19 -2.70 -13.75
C ILE A 74 18.74 -2.43 -14.12
N ALA A 75 18.11 -3.37 -14.83
CA ALA A 75 16.69 -3.32 -15.16
C ALA A 75 15.88 -4.23 -14.21
N LEU A 76 14.79 -3.71 -13.66
CA LEU A 76 13.91 -4.46 -12.76
C LEU A 76 12.69 -4.98 -13.55
N CYS A 77 12.69 -6.26 -13.90
CA CYS A 77 11.64 -6.90 -14.69
C CYS A 77 10.47 -7.43 -13.83
N GLY A 78 10.10 -6.72 -12.76
CA GLY A 78 9.09 -7.15 -11.80
C GLY A 78 9.61 -8.06 -10.67
N GLY A 79 8.70 -8.78 -10.02
CA GLY A 79 9.03 -9.73 -8.96
C GLY A 79 9.52 -9.10 -7.65
N THR A 80 10.22 -9.90 -6.84
CA THR A 80 10.65 -9.52 -5.48
C THR A 80 11.71 -8.42 -5.48
N SER A 81 12.62 -8.39 -6.46
CA SER A 81 13.63 -7.34 -6.60
C SER A 81 12.99 -5.96 -6.79
N MET A 82 11.89 -5.88 -7.55
CA MET A 82 11.16 -4.63 -7.70
C MET A 82 10.49 -4.20 -6.39
N VAL A 83 9.85 -5.11 -5.66
CA VAL A 83 9.33 -4.80 -4.32
C VAL A 83 10.45 -4.35 -3.36
N TYR A 84 11.60 -5.00 -3.43
CA TYR A 84 12.76 -4.72 -2.59
C TYR A 84 13.31 -3.30 -2.80
N PHE A 85 13.40 -2.83 -4.05
CA PHE A 85 13.93 -1.49 -4.35
C PHE A 85 12.88 -0.40 -4.45
N THR A 86 11.65 -0.68 -4.87
CA THR A 86 10.64 0.36 -5.15
C THR A 86 9.31 0.22 -4.40
N ASN A 87 9.07 -0.92 -3.73
CA ASN A 87 7.78 -1.30 -3.13
C ASN A 87 6.66 -1.51 -4.16
N VAL A 88 6.96 -1.44 -5.45
CA VAL A 88 5.96 -1.63 -6.49
C VAL A 88 5.72 -3.14 -6.63
N ARG A 89 4.45 -3.54 -6.52
CA ARG A 89 3.98 -4.90 -6.78
C ARG A 89 3.31 -4.92 -8.13
N TRP A 90 4.09 -5.15 -9.17
CA TRP A 90 3.55 -5.44 -10.50
C TRP A 90 3.39 -6.95 -10.58
N GLY A 91 2.14 -7.43 -10.67
CA GLY A 91 1.87 -8.83 -10.97
C GLY A 91 2.28 -9.11 -12.42
N GLY A 92 3.01 -10.19 -12.65
CA GLY A 92 3.30 -10.67 -14.00
C GLY A 92 1.98 -11.04 -14.67
N GLY A 93 1.51 -10.17 -15.57
CA GLY A 93 0.34 -10.43 -16.40
C GLY A 93 0.74 -11.32 -17.57
N GLU A 94 0.81 -12.62 -17.32
CA GLU A 94 0.72 -13.64 -18.38
C GLU A 94 -0.67 -14.30 -18.41
N ARG A 95 -1.64 -13.70 -17.69
CA ARG A 95 -3.06 -14.06 -17.70
C ARG A 95 -3.91 -12.89 -18.19
#